data_AF-A0A113RE22-F1
#
_entry.id   AF-A0A113RE22-F1
#
_cell.length_a   1.000
_cell.length_b   1.000
_cell.length_c   1.000
_cell.angle_alpha   90.00
_cell.angle_beta   90.00
_cell.angle_gamma   90.00
#
_symmetry.space_group_name_H-M   'P 1'
#
loop_
_entity.id
_entity.type
_entity.pdbx_description
1 polymer ?
#
loop_
_entity_poly.entity_id
_entity_poly.type
_entity_poly.pdbx_seq_one_letter_code
_entity_poly.pdbx_strand_id
1 'polypeptide(L)'
;MNDDLCQKFDLLRMHLPDELTENAKLNFNDDLDFKKYCPENSSGKNECNNNFDKIKAGFLWLLGICYSTLKNKNYKENNTNAFFLHMISWFSYKLNQITGHDSTTINDFYTKHVINSGKYKKFISDSSKFTELKEFIDKRNDFMNINIEYMSKFYDAFKLLCNMYGNVATNTNGATLSNNATNFVNTYTELNNYNGEGTAYRQILSSLSTDYDNIKKKCSNIPSLPDIKTTQNATKSPEKVSATISVTNSVQTSSQTSRVTSSSPIGNKLFTILSVFGAIAFLLGISYKYSLFGFRKRSQKQYLREKI
;
A
#
# COMPACT_ATOMS: atom_id res chain seq x y z
N MET A 1 0.83 3.65 7.48
CA MET A 1 1.54 2.75 6.54
C MET A 1 3.01 2.59 6.95
N ASN A 2 3.69 1.51 6.55
CA ASN A 2 5.15 1.38 6.69
C ASN A 2 5.77 0.68 5.46
N ASP A 3 7.10 0.58 5.46
CA ASP A 3 7.91 -0.01 4.40
C ASP A 3 7.65 -1.51 4.18
N ASP A 4 7.56 -2.34 5.23
CA ASP A 4 7.28 -3.78 5.08
C ASP A 4 5.94 -4.06 4.38
N LEU A 5 4.90 -3.29 4.72
CA LEU A 5 3.59 -3.42 4.09
C LEU A 5 3.61 -2.92 2.63
N CYS A 6 4.37 -1.87 2.33
CA CYS A 6 4.58 -1.38 0.97
C CYS A 6 5.32 -2.40 0.08
N GLN A 7 6.30 -3.13 0.62
CA GLN A 7 7.01 -4.17 -0.10
C GLN A 7 6.09 -5.31 -0.57
N LYS A 8 4.95 -5.55 0.09
CA LYS A 8 3.96 -6.54 -0.38
C LYS A 8 3.34 -6.12 -1.71
N PHE A 9 3.13 -4.83 -1.93
CA PHE A 9 2.68 -4.30 -3.22
C PHE A 9 3.79 -4.35 -4.27
N ASP A 10 5.05 -4.11 -3.89
CA ASP A 10 6.19 -4.28 -4.81
C ASP A 10 6.28 -5.71 -5.33
N LEU A 11 6.19 -6.71 -4.44
CA LEU A 11 6.13 -8.11 -4.83
C LEU A 11 4.95 -8.37 -5.75
N LEU A 12 3.74 -7.94 -5.37
CA LEU A 12 2.54 -8.16 -6.18
C LEU A 12 2.67 -7.56 -7.59
N ARG A 13 3.27 -6.36 -7.71
CA ARG A 13 3.53 -5.70 -9.01
C ARG A 13 4.55 -6.44 -9.88
N MET A 14 5.43 -7.25 -9.31
CA MET A 14 6.31 -8.12 -10.12
C MET A 14 5.53 -9.19 -10.87
N HIS A 15 4.43 -9.68 -10.30
CA HIS A 15 3.56 -10.70 -10.91
C HIS A 15 2.36 -10.10 -11.66
N LEU A 16 1.94 -8.89 -11.26
CA LEU A 16 0.79 -8.18 -11.81
C LEU A 16 1.10 -6.68 -11.92
N PRO A 17 1.81 -6.24 -12.97
CA PRO A 17 2.18 -4.83 -13.19
C PRO A 17 0.97 -3.91 -13.18
N ASP A 18 1.17 -2.64 -12.83
CA ASP A 18 0.08 -1.65 -12.70
C ASP A 18 -0.65 -1.38 -14.03
N GLU A 19 0.10 -1.28 -15.12
CA GLU A 19 -0.43 -1.07 -16.47
C GLU A 19 -0.69 -2.41 -17.18
N LEU A 20 -1.80 -2.54 -17.90
CA LEU A 20 -2.13 -3.77 -18.65
C LEU A 20 -1.17 -4.05 -19.81
N THR A 21 -0.50 -3.03 -20.32
CA THR A 21 0.45 -3.12 -21.43
C THR A 21 1.84 -3.59 -20.98
N GLU A 22 2.12 -3.56 -19.69
CA GLU A 22 3.40 -3.98 -19.13
C GLU A 22 3.44 -5.50 -18.92
N ASN A 23 4.57 -6.10 -19.30
CA ASN A 23 4.81 -7.52 -19.05
C ASN A 23 5.20 -7.76 -17.59
N ALA A 24 4.57 -8.76 -16.96
CA ALA A 24 4.97 -9.21 -15.64
C ALA A 24 6.42 -9.70 -15.65
N LYS A 25 7.19 -9.33 -14.62
CA LYS A 25 8.57 -9.78 -14.44
C LYS A 25 8.65 -11.23 -13.97
N LEU A 26 7.63 -11.66 -13.23
CA LEU A 26 7.48 -13.00 -12.70
C LEU A 26 6.13 -13.57 -13.12
N ASN A 27 6.08 -14.88 -13.34
CA ASN A 27 4.82 -15.57 -13.60
C ASN A 27 3.99 -15.64 -12.31
N PHE A 28 2.72 -15.28 -12.40
CA PHE A 28 1.79 -15.31 -11.27
C PHE A 28 1.58 -16.73 -10.72
N ASN A 29 1.50 -17.74 -11.60
CA ASN A 29 1.19 -19.12 -11.22
C ASN A 29 2.39 -19.91 -10.65
N ASP A 30 3.58 -19.31 -10.68
CA ASP A 30 4.81 -19.87 -10.10
C ASP A 30 4.94 -19.56 -8.61
N ASP A 31 4.23 -18.53 -8.12
CA ASP A 31 4.22 -18.15 -6.72
C ASP A 31 3.09 -18.89 -5.96
N LEU A 32 3.50 -19.76 -5.04
CA LEU A 32 2.58 -20.59 -4.26
C LEU A 32 1.68 -19.77 -3.32
N ASP A 33 2.12 -18.59 -2.89
CA ASP A 33 1.34 -17.73 -2.01
C ASP A 33 0.18 -17.06 -2.72
N PHE A 34 0.32 -16.72 -4.00
CA PHE A 34 -0.81 -16.25 -4.81
C PHE A 34 -1.66 -17.42 -5.32
N LYS A 35 -1.00 -18.48 -5.79
CA LYS A 35 -1.64 -19.63 -6.43
C LYS A 35 -2.71 -20.27 -5.57
N LYS A 36 -2.54 -20.31 -4.24
CA LYS A 36 -3.55 -20.87 -3.32
C LYS A 36 -4.91 -20.15 -3.35
N TYR A 37 -4.96 -18.92 -3.86
CA TYR A 37 -6.19 -18.13 -4.01
C TYR A 37 -6.76 -18.15 -5.43
N CYS A 38 -6.10 -18.83 -6.36
CA CYS A 38 -6.61 -19.02 -7.72
C CYS A 38 -7.76 -20.03 -7.76
N PRO A 39 -8.62 -19.98 -8.81
CA PRO A 39 -9.59 -21.04 -9.06
C PRO A 39 -8.95 -22.42 -9.19
N GLU A 40 -9.63 -23.42 -8.65
CA GLU A 40 -9.30 -24.82 -8.87
C GLU A 40 -9.73 -25.23 -10.29
N ASN A 41 -8.82 -25.84 -11.04
CA ASN A 41 -9.10 -26.39 -12.36
C ASN A 41 -9.68 -27.82 -12.26
N SER A 42 -10.06 -28.41 -13.39
CA SER A 42 -10.63 -29.75 -13.47
C SER A 42 -9.71 -30.87 -12.95
N SER A 43 -8.41 -30.59 -12.81
CA SER A 43 -7.42 -31.52 -12.27
C SER A 43 -7.17 -31.32 -10.76
N GLY A 44 -7.97 -30.49 -10.09
CA GLY A 44 -7.84 -30.20 -8.66
C GLY A 44 -6.66 -29.29 -8.30
N LYS A 45 -6.06 -28.61 -9.29
CA LYS A 45 -4.94 -27.68 -9.08
C LYS A 45 -5.43 -26.24 -9.15
N ASN A 46 -4.99 -25.40 -8.23
CA ASN A 46 -5.29 -23.96 -8.29
C ASN A 46 -4.44 -23.28 -9.35
N GLU A 47 -5.07 -22.56 -10.27
CA GLU A 47 -4.41 -21.84 -11.36
C GLU A 47 -5.23 -20.62 -11.80
N CYS A 48 -4.56 -19.47 -11.94
CA CYS A 48 -5.20 -18.25 -12.38
C CYS A 48 -5.07 -18.16 -13.91
N ASN A 49 -6.19 -18.28 -14.61
CA ASN A 49 -6.21 -18.43 -16.08
C ASN A 49 -6.29 -17.09 -16.82
N ASN A 50 -6.78 -16.05 -16.16
CA ASN A 50 -6.97 -14.72 -16.74
C ASN A 50 -6.63 -13.62 -15.72
N ASN A 51 -6.63 -12.37 -16.17
CA ASN A 51 -6.31 -11.22 -15.31
C ASN A 51 -7.32 -11.05 -14.18
N PHE A 52 -8.61 -11.35 -14.42
CA PHE A 52 -9.65 -11.30 -13.38
C PHE A 52 -9.34 -12.25 -12.22
N ASP A 53 -8.89 -13.47 -12.52
CA ASP A 53 -8.48 -14.46 -11.53
C ASP A 53 -7.23 -14.01 -10.76
N LYS A 54 -6.23 -13.46 -11.46
CA LYS A 54 -5.00 -12.94 -10.83
C LYS A 54 -5.30 -11.77 -9.90
N ILE A 55 -6.16 -10.83 -10.33
CA ILE A 55 -6.58 -9.66 -9.53
C ILE A 55 -7.32 -10.11 -8.27
N LYS A 56 -8.27 -11.04 -8.40
CA LYS A 56 -8.98 -11.65 -7.27
C LYS A 56 -8.03 -12.36 -6.31
N ALA A 57 -7.10 -13.16 -6.82
CA ALA A 57 -6.12 -13.88 -6.02
C ALA A 57 -5.17 -12.93 -5.27
N GLY A 58 -4.68 -11.87 -5.95
CA GLY A 58 -3.85 -10.83 -5.34
C GLY A 58 -4.57 -10.07 -4.22
N PHE A 59 -5.85 -9.73 -4.44
CA PHE A 59 -6.68 -9.12 -3.40
C PHE A 59 -6.85 -10.02 -2.17
N LEU A 60 -7.16 -11.30 -2.36
CA LEU A 60 -7.30 -12.26 -1.26
C LEU A 60 -5.98 -12.47 -0.49
N TRP A 61 -4.85 -12.46 -1.20
CA TRP A 61 -3.53 -12.51 -0.58
C TRP A 61 -3.25 -11.27 0.28
N LEU A 62 -3.46 -10.07 -0.26
CA LEU A 62 -3.29 -8.81 0.49
C LEU A 62 -4.23 -8.76 1.70
N LEU A 63 -5.48 -9.22 1.54
CA LEU A 63 -6.44 -9.27 2.64
C LEU A 63 -5.97 -10.22 3.76
N GLY A 64 -5.41 -11.37 3.38
CA GLY A 64 -4.81 -12.31 4.32
C GLY A 64 -3.66 -11.71 5.12
N ILE A 65 -2.81 -10.90 4.46
CA ILE A 65 -1.73 -10.14 5.11
C ILE A 65 -2.32 -9.08 6.03
N CYS A 66 -3.26 -8.27 5.54
CA CYS A 66 -3.89 -7.17 6.29
C CYS A 66 -4.49 -7.66 7.61
N TYR A 67 -5.23 -8.76 7.55
CA TYR A 67 -5.81 -9.38 8.73
C TYR A 67 -4.75 -9.94 9.70
N SER A 68 -3.71 -10.62 9.17
CA SER A 68 -2.63 -11.18 10.00
C SER A 68 -1.83 -10.10 10.74
N THR A 69 -1.61 -8.97 10.08
CA THR A 69 -0.98 -7.75 10.62
C THR A 69 -1.72 -7.22 11.84
N LEU A 70 -3.06 -7.23 11.82
CA LEU A 70 -3.87 -6.84 12.99
C LEU A 70 -3.77 -7.85 14.13
N LYS A 71 -3.96 -9.15 13.83
CA LYS A 71 -4.03 -10.21 14.84
C LYS A 71 -2.73 -10.36 15.62
N ASN A 72 -1.59 -10.27 14.93
CA ASN A 72 -0.28 -10.47 15.55
C ASN A 72 0.16 -9.29 16.43
N LYS A 73 -0.62 -8.20 16.55
CA LYS A 73 -0.33 -6.97 17.32
C LYS A 73 1.03 -6.31 17.01
N ASN A 74 1.76 -6.79 16.02
CA ASN A 74 3.02 -6.20 15.54
C ASN A 74 2.80 -4.78 14.98
N TYR A 75 1.56 -4.43 14.67
CA TYR A 75 1.17 -3.16 14.07
C TYR A 75 0.04 -2.49 14.85
N LYS A 76 0.12 -1.16 14.98
CA LYS A 76 -0.97 -0.34 15.50
C LYS A 76 -2.15 -0.39 14.53
N GLU A 77 -3.38 -0.35 15.06
CA GLU A 77 -4.61 -0.41 14.26
C GLU A 77 -4.65 0.62 13.12
N ASN A 78 -4.13 1.83 13.35
CA ASN A 78 -4.04 2.87 12.32
C ASN A 78 -3.17 2.45 11.11
N ASN A 79 -2.10 1.68 11.33
CA ASN A 79 -1.27 1.16 10.23
C ASN A 79 -2.02 0.09 9.43
N THR A 80 -2.77 -0.77 10.11
CA THR A 80 -3.64 -1.75 9.45
C THR A 80 -4.71 -1.07 8.62
N ASN A 81 -5.36 -0.01 9.15
CA ASN A 81 -6.38 0.74 8.42
C ASN A 81 -5.80 1.43 7.19
N ALA A 82 -4.63 2.08 7.31
CA ALA A 82 -3.94 2.66 6.17
C ALA A 82 -3.60 1.60 5.09
N PHE A 83 -3.12 0.43 5.51
CA PHE A 83 -2.85 -0.68 4.59
C PHE A 83 -4.12 -1.22 3.93
N PHE A 84 -5.21 -1.35 4.69
CA PHE A 84 -6.51 -1.73 4.17
C PHE A 84 -6.99 -0.75 3.10
N LEU A 85 -6.89 0.55 3.34
CA LEU A 85 -7.27 1.58 2.37
C LEU A 85 -6.42 1.52 1.09
N HIS A 86 -5.10 1.35 1.21
CA HIS A 86 -4.25 1.15 0.04
C HIS A 86 -4.62 -0.13 -0.72
N MET A 87 -4.85 -1.25 -0.02
CA MET A 87 -5.24 -2.52 -0.64
C MET A 87 -6.53 -2.39 -1.43
N ILE A 88 -7.57 -1.81 -0.85
CA ILE A 88 -8.85 -1.66 -1.54
C ILE A 88 -8.77 -0.61 -2.66
N SER A 89 -7.89 0.39 -2.55
CA SER A 89 -7.60 1.36 -3.62
C SER A 89 -6.90 0.70 -4.81
N TRP A 90 -5.84 -0.07 -4.56
CA TRP A 90 -5.16 -0.89 -5.57
C TRP A 90 -6.13 -1.83 -6.26
N PHE A 91 -6.95 -2.53 -5.47
CA PHE A 91 -7.90 -3.48 -6.00
C PHE A 91 -8.93 -2.79 -6.90
N SER A 92 -9.42 -1.63 -6.48
CA SER A 92 -10.36 -0.84 -7.27
C SER A 92 -9.75 -0.35 -8.57
N TYR A 93 -8.51 0.15 -8.52
CA TYR A 93 -7.74 0.54 -9.70
C TYR A 93 -7.57 -0.63 -10.68
N LYS A 94 -7.31 -1.84 -10.18
CA LYS A 94 -7.24 -3.04 -11.02
C LYS A 94 -8.57 -3.46 -11.61
N LEU A 95 -9.66 -3.38 -10.85
CA LEU A 95 -10.99 -3.70 -11.38
C LEU A 95 -11.40 -2.74 -12.50
N ASN A 96 -11.10 -1.44 -12.38
CA ASN A 96 -11.42 -0.46 -13.42
C ASN A 96 -10.66 -0.65 -14.73
N GLN A 97 -9.59 -1.45 -14.74
CA GLN A 97 -8.86 -1.78 -15.97
C GLN A 97 -9.45 -2.96 -16.74
N ILE A 98 -10.29 -3.79 -16.10
CA ILE A 98 -10.80 -5.02 -16.68
C ILE A 98 -12.31 -4.95 -16.90
N THR A 99 -12.80 -5.68 -17.90
CA THR A 99 -14.25 -5.81 -18.15
C THR A 99 -14.83 -7.02 -17.40
N GLY A 100 -16.15 -7.02 -17.19
CA GLY A 100 -16.88 -8.19 -16.68
C GLY A 100 -16.84 -8.41 -15.17
N HIS A 101 -16.40 -7.43 -14.37
CA HIS A 101 -16.53 -7.52 -12.90
C HIS A 101 -17.94 -7.16 -12.40
N ASP A 102 -18.69 -6.36 -13.16
CA ASP A 102 -20.10 -5.96 -12.94
C ASP A 102 -20.44 -5.52 -11.52
N SER A 103 -19.47 -4.93 -10.82
CA SER A 103 -19.61 -4.54 -9.41
C SER A 103 -19.47 -3.03 -9.30
N THR A 104 -20.37 -2.38 -8.58
CA THR A 104 -20.30 -0.92 -8.35
C THR A 104 -19.38 -0.62 -7.17
N THR A 105 -19.47 -1.42 -6.11
CA THR A 105 -18.65 -1.31 -4.90
C THR A 105 -17.77 -2.53 -4.71
N ILE A 106 -16.75 -2.41 -3.85
CA ILE A 106 -15.88 -3.53 -3.49
C ILE A 106 -16.68 -4.58 -2.71
N ASN A 107 -17.64 -4.16 -1.90
CA ASN A 107 -18.53 -5.05 -1.18
C ASN A 107 -19.41 -5.90 -2.13
N ASP A 108 -19.94 -5.30 -3.20
CA ASP A 108 -20.68 -6.04 -4.23
C ASP A 108 -19.81 -7.11 -4.88
N PHE A 109 -18.58 -6.74 -5.25
CA PHE A 109 -17.61 -7.67 -5.80
C PHE A 109 -17.33 -8.80 -4.80
N TYR A 110 -17.03 -8.46 -3.56
CA TYR A 110 -16.66 -9.41 -2.52
C TYR A 110 -17.79 -10.41 -2.28
N THR A 111 -19.02 -9.92 -2.18
CA THR A 111 -20.20 -10.76 -1.99
C THR A 111 -20.41 -11.69 -3.19
N LYS A 112 -20.41 -11.16 -4.41
CA LYS A 112 -20.70 -11.91 -5.64
C LYS A 112 -19.60 -12.93 -5.98
N HIS A 113 -18.34 -12.50 -5.95
CA HIS A 113 -17.21 -13.26 -6.51
C HIS A 113 -16.36 -13.96 -5.46
N VAL A 114 -16.47 -13.61 -4.18
CA VAL A 114 -15.76 -14.26 -3.08
C VAL A 114 -16.71 -15.09 -2.22
N ILE A 115 -17.68 -14.46 -1.55
CA ILE A 115 -18.60 -15.15 -0.63
C ILE A 115 -19.46 -16.18 -1.38
N ASN A 116 -20.18 -15.75 -2.41
CA ASN A 116 -21.15 -16.59 -3.13
C ASN A 116 -20.48 -17.61 -4.06
N SER A 117 -19.16 -17.52 -4.28
CA SER A 117 -18.42 -18.48 -5.09
C SER A 117 -18.28 -19.87 -4.43
N GLY A 118 -18.69 -20.02 -3.17
CA GLY A 118 -18.45 -21.22 -2.37
C GLY A 118 -16.99 -21.38 -1.90
N LYS A 119 -16.05 -20.62 -2.47
CA LYS A 119 -14.62 -20.65 -2.13
C LYS A 119 -14.30 -19.98 -0.80
N TYR A 120 -15.17 -19.11 -0.30
CA TYR A 120 -14.97 -18.41 0.96
C TYR A 120 -14.88 -19.38 2.15
N LYS A 121 -15.73 -20.42 2.19
CA LYS A 121 -15.67 -21.44 3.24
C LYS A 121 -14.34 -22.19 3.22
N LYS A 122 -13.83 -22.57 2.05
CA LYS A 122 -12.51 -23.22 1.86
C LYS A 122 -11.36 -22.29 2.30
N PHE A 123 -11.45 -21.02 1.91
CA PHE A 123 -10.48 -19.98 2.29
C PHE A 123 -10.39 -19.75 3.81
N ILE A 124 -11.52 -19.80 4.53
CA ILE A 124 -11.53 -19.67 6.00
C ILE A 124 -11.19 -20.99 6.68
N SER A 125 -11.68 -22.14 6.19
CA SER A 125 -11.48 -23.45 6.84
C SER A 125 -10.03 -23.91 6.84
N ASP A 126 -9.30 -23.62 5.76
CA ASP A 126 -7.88 -23.99 5.63
C ASP A 126 -6.97 -23.14 6.53
N SER A 127 -7.54 -22.16 7.24
CA SER A 127 -6.80 -21.29 8.13
C SER A 127 -7.57 -21.07 9.44
N SER A 128 -7.10 -21.68 10.52
CA SER A 128 -7.38 -21.23 11.89
C SER A 128 -6.93 -19.78 12.15
N LYS A 129 -6.28 -19.12 11.17
CA LYS A 129 -5.90 -17.71 11.23
C LYS A 129 -7.13 -16.81 11.10
N PHE A 130 -8.04 -17.05 10.15
CA PHE A 130 -9.13 -16.15 9.71
C PHE A 130 -10.49 -16.29 10.44
N THR A 131 -10.53 -16.84 11.66
CA THR A 131 -11.78 -17.05 12.41
C THR A 131 -12.63 -15.78 12.61
N GLU A 132 -12.01 -14.60 12.60
CA GLU A 132 -12.68 -13.30 12.80
C GLU A 132 -12.61 -12.39 11.56
N LEU A 133 -12.30 -12.95 10.38
CA LEU A 133 -12.18 -12.14 9.17
C LEU A 133 -13.47 -11.41 8.82
N LYS A 134 -14.62 -12.06 9.03
CA LYS A 134 -15.92 -11.43 8.79
C LYS A 134 -16.07 -10.16 9.64
N GLU A 135 -15.79 -10.25 10.93
CA GLU A 135 -15.85 -9.09 11.84
C GLU A 135 -14.82 -8.01 11.44
N PHE A 136 -13.63 -8.42 11.00
CA PHE A 136 -12.60 -7.50 10.51
C PHE A 136 -13.07 -6.67 9.30
N ILE A 137 -13.76 -7.32 8.35
CA ILE A 137 -14.36 -6.67 7.18
C ILE A 137 -15.57 -5.82 7.59
N ASP A 138 -16.45 -6.35 8.44
CA ASP A 138 -17.67 -5.65 8.89
C ASP A 138 -17.33 -4.32 9.58
N LYS A 139 -16.28 -4.28 10.41
CA LYS A 139 -15.76 -3.04 11.04
C LYS A 139 -15.24 -2.00 10.04
N ARG A 140 -15.01 -2.39 8.78
CA ARG A 140 -14.49 -1.54 7.69
C ARG A 140 -15.47 -1.47 6.52
N ASN A 141 -16.72 -1.83 6.75
CA ASN A 141 -17.74 -1.91 5.71
C ASN A 141 -17.97 -0.55 5.01
N ASP A 142 -17.84 0.55 5.75
CA ASP A 142 -17.94 1.91 5.20
C ASP A 142 -16.95 2.14 4.04
N PHE A 143 -15.73 1.59 4.14
CA PHE A 143 -14.74 1.67 3.07
C PHE A 143 -15.01 0.68 1.93
N MET A 144 -15.60 -0.49 2.23
CA MET A 144 -15.95 -1.51 1.23
C MET A 144 -17.12 -1.07 0.33
N ASN A 145 -18.01 -0.23 0.85
CA ASN A 145 -19.17 0.30 0.12
C ASN A 145 -18.85 1.53 -0.74
N ILE A 146 -17.59 1.97 -0.77
CA ILE A 146 -17.16 3.03 -1.67
C ILE A 146 -17.20 2.50 -3.11
N ASN A 147 -17.69 3.35 -4.03
CA ASN A 147 -17.68 3.06 -5.46
C ASN A 147 -16.24 2.77 -5.95
N ILE A 148 -16.08 1.73 -6.78
CA ILE A 148 -14.78 1.27 -7.29
C ILE A 148 -14.08 2.35 -8.14
N GLU A 149 -14.80 3.02 -9.05
CA GLU A 149 -14.27 4.13 -9.86
C GLU A 149 -13.72 5.26 -9.00
N TYR A 150 -14.41 5.55 -7.91
CA TYR A 150 -13.98 6.58 -6.99
C TYR A 150 -12.79 6.15 -6.13
N MET A 151 -12.82 4.91 -5.59
CA MET A 151 -11.77 4.39 -4.73
C MET A 151 -10.43 4.19 -5.48
N SER A 152 -10.48 3.93 -6.79
CA SER A 152 -9.26 3.81 -7.60
C SER A 152 -8.48 5.11 -7.72
N LYS A 153 -9.12 6.27 -7.61
CA LYS A 153 -8.46 7.59 -7.77
C LYS A 153 -7.38 7.83 -6.72
N PHE A 154 -7.44 7.12 -5.59
CA PHE A 154 -6.46 7.24 -4.52
C PHE A 154 -5.20 6.39 -4.72
N TYR A 155 -5.20 5.45 -5.67
CA TYR A 155 -4.15 4.44 -5.74
C TYR A 155 -2.79 5.06 -6.03
N ASP A 156 -2.73 6.04 -6.94
CA ASP A 156 -1.49 6.73 -7.28
C ASP A 156 -0.89 7.47 -6.08
N ALA A 157 -1.73 8.10 -5.25
CA ALA A 157 -1.27 8.75 -4.02
C ALA A 157 -0.68 7.73 -3.03
N PHE A 158 -1.34 6.58 -2.84
CA PHE A 158 -0.80 5.51 -1.99
C PHE A 158 0.49 4.89 -2.56
N LYS A 159 0.57 4.71 -3.88
CA LYS A 159 1.78 4.24 -4.56
C LYS A 159 2.95 5.19 -4.32
N LEU A 160 2.73 6.49 -4.46
CA LEU A 160 3.74 7.52 -4.17
C LEU A 160 4.17 7.50 -2.70
N LEU A 161 3.23 7.35 -1.75
CA LEU A 161 3.57 7.15 -0.33
C LEU A 161 4.49 5.95 -0.13
N CYS A 162 4.15 4.81 -0.74
CA CYS A 162 4.98 3.61 -0.61
C CYS A 162 6.38 3.79 -1.21
N ASN A 163 6.50 4.45 -2.35
CA ASN A 163 7.80 4.78 -2.92
C ASN A 163 8.63 5.67 -1.97
N MET A 164 8.00 6.64 -1.30
CA MET A 164 8.68 7.46 -0.31
C MET A 164 9.10 6.66 0.94
N TYR A 165 8.25 5.77 1.46
CA TYR A 165 8.63 4.87 2.56
C TYR A 165 9.85 4.00 2.19
N GLY A 166 9.90 3.46 0.97
CA GLY A 166 11.05 2.71 0.47
C GLY A 166 12.32 3.55 0.33
N ASN A 167 12.19 4.79 -0.15
CA ASN A 167 13.32 5.73 -0.23
C ASN A 167 13.90 6.02 1.17
N VAL A 168 13.04 6.26 2.16
CA VAL A 168 13.48 6.50 3.55
C VAL A 168 14.16 5.26 4.14
N ALA A 169 13.59 4.07 3.95
CA ALA A 169 14.15 2.82 4.47
C ALA A 169 15.54 2.51 3.87
N THR A 170 15.78 2.91 2.62
CA THR A 170 17.06 2.72 1.92
C THR A 170 18.03 3.89 2.08
N ASN A 171 17.69 4.92 2.87
CA ASN A 171 18.43 6.17 3.00
C ASN A 171 18.67 6.89 1.65
N THR A 172 17.77 6.69 0.68
CA THR A 172 17.78 7.35 -0.62
C THR A 172 17.08 8.71 -0.52
N ASN A 173 17.52 9.56 0.42
CA ASN A 173 16.86 10.81 0.82
C ASN A 173 17.16 12.00 -0.13
N GLY A 174 17.58 11.72 -1.36
CA GLY A 174 17.97 12.71 -2.36
C GLY A 174 16.83 13.12 -3.31
N ALA A 175 17.19 13.43 -4.56
CA ALA A 175 16.25 13.90 -5.59
C ALA A 175 15.03 12.98 -5.78
N THR A 176 15.21 11.66 -5.68
CA THR A 176 14.11 10.69 -5.83
C THR A 176 13.02 10.86 -4.76
N LEU A 177 13.40 11.04 -3.50
CA LEU A 177 12.45 11.30 -2.41
C LEU A 177 11.74 12.63 -2.63
N SER A 178 12.49 13.67 -2.98
CA SER A 178 11.92 15.00 -3.27
C SER A 178 10.92 14.96 -4.43
N ASN A 179 11.24 14.26 -5.51
CA ASN A 179 10.35 14.13 -6.67
C ASN A 179 9.07 13.37 -6.33
N ASN A 180 9.19 12.25 -5.61
CA ASN A 180 8.01 11.51 -5.14
C ASN A 180 7.14 12.35 -4.20
N ALA A 181 7.76 13.16 -3.33
CA ALA A 181 7.05 14.04 -2.42
C ALA A 181 6.33 15.17 -3.14
N THR A 182 6.96 15.81 -4.12
CA THR A 182 6.33 16.82 -4.97
C THR A 182 5.15 16.24 -5.75
N ASN A 183 5.33 15.08 -6.38
CA ASN A 183 4.25 14.40 -7.10
C ASN A 183 3.10 14.04 -6.16
N PHE A 184 3.42 13.56 -4.95
CA PHE A 184 2.40 13.25 -3.95
C PHE A 184 1.59 14.49 -3.56
N VAL A 185 2.25 15.63 -3.28
CA VAL A 185 1.54 16.87 -2.94
C VAL A 185 0.62 17.33 -4.08
N ASN A 186 1.05 17.22 -5.33
CA ASN A 186 0.23 17.57 -6.49
C ASN A 186 -1.00 16.65 -6.58
N THR A 187 -0.80 15.32 -6.56
CA THR A 187 -1.90 14.34 -6.59
C THR A 187 -2.84 14.53 -5.40
N TYR A 188 -2.30 14.77 -4.20
CA TYR A 188 -3.10 15.02 -3.00
C TYR A 188 -3.93 16.30 -3.13
N THR A 189 -3.38 17.35 -3.74
CA THR A 189 -4.09 18.61 -3.98
C THR A 189 -5.27 18.41 -4.94
N GLU A 190 -5.08 17.65 -6.01
CA GLU A 190 -6.15 17.30 -6.95
C GLU A 190 -7.27 16.51 -6.26
N LEU A 191 -6.90 15.52 -5.43
CA LEU A 191 -7.85 14.79 -4.61
C LEU A 191 -8.57 15.74 -3.64
N ASN A 192 -7.86 16.53 -2.84
CA ASN A 192 -8.46 17.45 -1.86
C ASN A 192 -9.39 18.52 -2.51
N ASN A 193 -9.21 18.81 -3.80
CA ASN A 193 -10.09 19.69 -4.56
C ASN A 193 -11.35 19.00 -5.10
N TYR A 194 -11.35 17.68 -5.16
CA TYR A 194 -12.51 16.91 -5.58
C TYR A 194 -13.58 16.98 -4.48
N ASN A 195 -14.77 17.50 -4.83
CA ASN A 195 -15.94 17.57 -3.92
C ASN A 195 -16.58 16.19 -3.74
N GLY A 196 -15.77 15.21 -3.35
CA GLY A 196 -16.23 13.93 -2.89
C GLY A 196 -17.04 14.10 -1.61
N GLU A 197 -18.36 14.21 -1.73
CA GLU A 197 -19.24 14.31 -0.57
C GLU A 197 -19.27 12.95 0.17
N GLY A 198 -18.50 12.85 1.24
CA GLY A 198 -18.55 11.68 2.11
C GLY A 198 -17.59 11.74 3.29
N THR A 199 -18.03 11.23 4.43
CA THR A 199 -17.19 11.00 5.62
C THR A 199 -16.01 10.08 5.29
N ALA A 200 -16.25 9.04 4.49
CA ALA A 200 -15.24 8.09 4.07
C ALA A 200 -14.14 8.73 3.20
N TYR A 201 -14.48 9.69 2.33
CA TYR A 201 -13.50 10.42 1.53
C TYR A 201 -12.50 11.17 2.41
N ARG A 202 -13.03 11.92 3.37
CA ARG A 202 -12.21 12.69 4.31
C ARG A 202 -11.35 11.78 5.19
N GLN A 203 -11.86 10.60 5.56
CA GLN A 203 -11.07 9.61 6.29
C GLN A 203 -9.89 9.09 5.45
N ILE A 204 -10.07 8.84 4.15
CA ILE A 204 -8.98 8.41 3.26
C ILE A 204 -7.95 9.53 3.09
N LEU A 205 -8.38 10.77 2.82
CA LEU A 205 -7.49 11.93 2.74
C LEU A 205 -6.72 12.16 4.05
N SER A 206 -7.38 12.00 5.19
CA SER A 206 -6.76 12.10 6.51
C SER A 206 -5.72 10.98 6.73
N SER A 207 -6.00 9.76 6.28
CA SER A 207 -5.04 8.65 6.31
C SER A 207 -3.80 8.95 5.45
N LEU A 208 -4.00 9.44 4.23
CA LEU A 208 -2.92 9.83 3.31
C LEU A 208 -2.04 10.94 3.91
N SER A 209 -2.67 11.99 4.47
CA SER A 209 -1.96 13.10 5.11
C SER A 209 -1.18 12.63 6.34
N THR A 210 -1.80 11.82 7.21
CA THR A 210 -1.13 11.27 8.39
C THR A 210 0.11 10.46 8.01
N ASP A 211 -0.01 9.62 6.98
CA ASP A 211 1.10 8.80 6.52
C ASP A 211 2.21 9.61 5.87
N TYR A 212 1.87 10.69 5.15
CA TYR A 212 2.85 11.63 4.63
C TYR A 212 3.60 12.38 5.74
N ASP A 213 2.88 12.87 6.74
CA ASP A 213 3.46 13.60 7.87
C ASP A 213 4.41 12.71 8.68
N ASN A 214 4.14 11.41 8.75
CA ASN A 214 5.04 10.44 9.37
C ASN A 214 6.35 10.29 8.59
N ILE A 215 6.32 10.38 7.26
CA ILE A 215 7.54 10.42 6.42
C ILE A 215 8.28 11.75 6.64
N LYS A 216 7.54 12.87 6.62
CA LYS A 216 8.10 14.21 6.83
C LYS A 216 8.83 14.37 8.16
N LYS A 217 8.32 13.77 9.24
CA LYS A 217 9.02 13.73 10.54
C LYS A 217 10.37 13.02 10.48
N LYS A 218 10.56 12.10 9.54
CA LYS A 218 11.83 11.38 9.32
C LYS A 218 12.73 12.10 8.31
N CYS A 219 12.23 13.09 7.56
CA CYS A 219 12.93 13.76 6.47
C CYS A 219 12.57 15.25 6.40
N SER A 220 13.49 16.13 6.83
CA SER A 220 13.22 17.57 7.01
C SER A 220 13.02 18.40 5.73
N ASN A 221 13.26 17.83 4.54
CA ASN A 221 13.38 18.60 3.28
C ASN A 221 12.33 18.21 2.22
N ILE A 222 11.11 17.84 2.62
CA ILE A 222 10.00 17.59 1.68
C ILE A 222 8.89 18.65 1.82
N PRO A 223 8.11 18.93 0.75
CA PRO A 223 7.06 19.94 0.77
C PRO A 223 6.01 19.75 1.88
N SER A 224 5.22 20.79 2.16
CA SER A 224 4.04 20.69 3.03
C SER A 224 2.80 20.34 2.21
N LEU A 225 1.87 19.62 2.83
CA LEU A 225 0.55 19.41 2.26
C LEU A 225 -0.30 20.68 2.39
N PRO A 226 -1.23 20.93 1.44
CA PRO A 226 -2.27 21.91 1.65
C PRO A 226 -3.23 21.46 2.77
N ASP A 227 -3.87 22.41 3.44
CA ASP A 227 -4.92 22.10 4.41
C ASP A 227 -6.09 21.36 3.74
N ILE A 228 -6.66 20.40 4.45
CA ILE A 228 -7.86 19.68 3.97
C ILE A 228 -9.01 20.68 3.86
N LYS A 229 -9.62 20.76 2.67
CA LYS A 229 -10.77 21.63 2.46
C LYS A 229 -11.94 21.11 3.29
N THR A 230 -12.29 21.84 4.34
CA THR A 230 -13.51 21.57 5.10
C THR A 230 -14.63 22.33 4.42
N THR A 231 -15.58 21.64 3.78
CA THR A 231 -16.78 22.29 3.24
C THR A 231 -17.54 22.91 4.42
N GLN A 232 -17.53 24.24 4.52
CA GLN A 232 -18.41 24.99 5.42
C GLN A 232 -19.85 24.91 4.89
N ASN A 233 -20.47 23.74 4.97
CA ASN A 233 -21.92 23.67 4.91
C ASN A 233 -22.43 23.93 6.34
N ALA A 234 -22.36 25.19 6.74
CA ALA A 234 -23.14 25.69 7.85
C ALA A 234 -24.62 25.64 7.42
N THR A 235 -25.27 24.51 7.70
CA THR A 235 -26.71 24.47 7.84
C THR A 235 -27.08 25.48 8.93
N LYS A 236 -27.55 26.65 8.52
CA LYS A 236 -28.27 27.56 9.40
C LYS A 236 -29.45 26.76 9.97
N SER A 237 -29.43 26.51 11.28
CA SER A 237 -30.60 26.17 12.07
C SER A 237 -30.53 26.97 13.38
N PRO A 238 -31.70 27.37 13.93
CA PRO A 238 -31.89 28.71 14.46
C PRO A 238 -31.34 28.90 15.86
N GLU A 239 -31.13 30.18 16.16
CA GLU A 239 -30.80 30.77 17.45
C GLU A 239 -31.33 29.98 18.66
N LYS A 240 -30.42 29.61 19.57
CA LYS A 240 -30.70 29.74 20.99
C LYS A 240 -29.63 30.59 21.64
N VAL A 241 -30.06 31.81 21.93
CA VAL A 241 -29.44 32.80 22.80
C VAL A 241 -28.90 32.14 24.06
N SER A 242 -27.60 32.28 24.28
CA SER A 242 -27.09 32.55 25.63
C SER A 242 -25.93 33.53 25.48
N ALA A 243 -26.24 34.80 25.70
CA ALA A 243 -25.25 35.84 25.91
C ALA A 243 -24.32 35.46 27.06
N THR A 244 -23.03 35.82 26.97
CA THR A 244 -22.37 36.75 27.90
C THR A 244 -20.93 37.03 27.40
N ILE A 245 -20.78 38.22 26.82
CA ILE A 245 -19.67 39.18 26.93
C ILE A 245 -18.29 38.80 26.35
N SER A 246 -18.11 39.34 25.15
CA SER A 246 -16.90 39.89 24.54
C SER A 246 -15.94 40.64 25.47
N VAL A 247 -14.63 40.40 25.31
CA VAL A 247 -13.62 41.47 25.21
C VAL A 247 -12.60 41.09 24.12
N THR A 248 -12.68 41.80 23.00
CA THR A 248 -11.63 41.98 21.99
C THR A 248 -10.42 42.68 22.61
N ASN A 249 -9.21 42.32 22.20
CA ASN A 249 -8.13 43.28 21.93
C ASN A 249 -7.02 42.62 21.11
N SER A 250 -7.01 42.93 19.82
CA SER A 250 -5.84 42.89 18.96
C SER A 250 -5.03 44.17 19.18
N VAL A 251 -3.75 44.06 19.56
CA VAL A 251 -2.75 45.11 19.28
C VAL A 251 -1.43 44.46 18.88
N GLN A 252 -0.96 44.94 17.74
CA GLN A 252 0.29 44.67 17.04
C GLN A 252 1.42 45.53 17.65
N THR A 253 2.59 44.96 17.91
CA THR A 253 3.83 45.74 18.15
C THR A 253 5.06 45.00 17.61
N SER A 254 6.07 45.80 17.30
CA SER A 254 7.05 45.66 16.22
C SER A 254 8.48 45.35 16.72
N SER A 255 9.28 44.76 15.84
CA SER A 255 10.73 44.91 15.59
C SER A 255 11.79 44.78 16.70
N GLN A 256 12.76 43.88 16.39
CA GLN A 256 14.25 43.97 16.51
C GLN A 256 14.85 44.25 17.91
N THR A 257 15.80 43.49 18.44
CA THR A 257 17.21 43.24 18.05
C THR A 257 17.75 42.28 19.15
N SER A 258 18.60 41.27 18.95
CA SER A 258 20.04 41.41 18.73
C SER A 258 20.73 40.04 18.57
N ARG A 259 21.82 40.12 17.81
CA ARG A 259 22.72 39.14 17.22
C ARG A 259 23.69 38.46 18.21
N VAL A 260 24.32 37.39 17.71
CA VAL A 260 25.72 36.92 17.91
C VAL A 260 25.77 35.48 18.44
N THR A 261 25.98 34.44 17.62
CA THR A 261 27.19 33.92 16.92
C THR A 261 27.76 32.68 17.64
N SER A 262 28.14 31.68 16.83
CA SER A 262 29.10 30.59 17.06
C SER A 262 28.44 29.22 16.99
N SER A 263 28.99 28.18 16.34
CA SER A 263 30.07 28.02 15.38
C SER A 263 29.94 26.58 14.91
N SER A 264 29.97 26.33 13.60
CA SER A 264 30.10 24.98 13.06
C SER A 264 31.52 24.46 13.32
N PRO A 265 31.72 23.14 13.44
CA PRO A 265 32.88 22.54 12.82
C PRO A 265 32.50 21.37 11.91
N ILE A 266 32.93 21.53 10.66
CA ILE A 266 33.18 20.48 9.68
C ILE A 266 34.46 19.72 10.07
N GLY A 267 34.44 18.40 9.91
CA GLY A 267 35.59 17.48 9.97
C GLY A 267 35.22 16.20 10.71
N ASN A 268 35.30 14.97 10.18
CA ASN A 268 36.19 14.42 9.16
C ASN A 268 35.53 13.25 8.41
N LYS A 269 35.73 13.20 7.08
CA LYS A 269 35.70 11.95 6.29
C LYS A 269 36.85 11.06 6.76
N LEU A 270 36.62 9.75 6.91
CA LEU A 270 37.49 8.67 6.39
C LEU A 270 37.02 7.28 6.84
N PHE A 271 36.99 6.36 5.86
CA PHE A 271 36.93 4.90 5.96
C PHE A 271 35.69 4.19 6.54
N THR A 272 34.78 3.80 5.63
CA THR A 272 34.32 2.39 5.56
C THR A 272 33.97 1.99 4.12
N ILE A 273 34.84 2.33 3.16
CA ILE A 273 34.80 1.73 1.82
C ILE A 273 35.49 0.38 1.93
N LEU A 274 34.74 -0.67 2.27
CA LEU A 274 35.05 -2.06 1.90
C LEU A 274 33.89 -3.06 2.05
N SER A 275 32.69 -2.63 2.50
CA SER A 275 31.61 -3.56 2.84
C SER A 275 30.43 -3.62 1.84
N VAL A 276 30.54 -2.98 0.66
CA VAL A 276 29.44 -3.01 -0.34
C VAL A 276 29.62 -4.13 -1.38
N PHE A 277 30.84 -4.62 -1.61
CA PHE A 277 31.08 -5.79 -2.45
C PHE A 277 30.75 -7.13 -1.74
N GLY A 278 30.69 -7.13 -0.41
CA GLY A 278 30.36 -8.33 0.38
C GLY A 278 28.92 -8.80 0.22
N ALA A 279 27.94 -7.88 0.21
CA ALA A 279 26.52 -8.24 0.11
C ALA A 279 26.14 -8.72 -1.31
N ILE A 280 26.70 -8.09 -2.35
CA ILE A 280 26.48 -8.50 -3.73
C ILE A 280 27.16 -9.85 -4.01
N ALA A 281 28.39 -10.07 -3.52
CA ALA A 281 29.08 -11.35 -3.65
C ALA A 281 28.43 -12.48 -2.83
N PHE A 282 27.85 -12.19 -1.66
CA PHE A 282 27.15 -13.18 -0.83
C PHE A 282 25.83 -13.64 -1.50
N LEU A 283 25.05 -12.72 -2.07
CA LEU A 283 23.81 -13.04 -2.78
C LEU A 283 24.07 -13.76 -4.12
N LEU A 284 25.12 -13.36 -4.86
CA LEU A 284 25.55 -14.07 -6.07
C LEU A 284 26.18 -15.44 -5.76
N GLY A 285 26.91 -15.58 -4.65
CA GLY A 285 27.52 -16.83 -4.21
C GLY A 285 26.48 -17.90 -3.78
N ILE A 286 25.41 -17.48 -3.10
CA ILE A 286 24.31 -18.39 -2.74
C ILE A 286 23.54 -18.83 -3.99
N SER A 287 23.19 -17.90 -4.89
CA SER A 287 22.46 -18.24 -6.12
C SER A 287 23.28 -19.11 -7.08
N TYR A 288 24.60 -18.88 -7.20
CA TYR A 288 25.49 -19.74 -8.00
C TYR A 288 25.61 -21.16 -7.43
N LYS A 289 25.72 -21.32 -6.10
CA LYS A 289 25.84 -22.63 -5.46
C LYS A 289 24.57 -23.48 -5.58
N TYR A 290 23.38 -22.87 -5.51
CA TYR A 290 22.10 -23.57 -5.75
C TYR A 290 21.86 -23.91 -7.23
N SER A 291 22.30 -23.04 -8.15
CA SER A 291 22.21 -23.29 -9.59
C SER A 291 23.10 -24.47 -10.02
N LEU A 292 24.38 -24.49 -9.61
CA LEU A 292 25.32 -25.56 -9.99
C LEU A 292 24.91 -26.93 -9.42
N PHE A 293 24.33 -26.98 -8.20
CA PHE A 293 23.79 -28.21 -7.62
C PHE A 293 22.54 -28.72 -8.34
N GLY A 294 21.69 -27.82 -8.85
CA GLY A 294 20.53 -28.17 -9.67
C GLY A 294 20.91 -28.80 -11.01
N PHE A 295 21.91 -28.23 -11.71
CA PHE A 295 22.36 -28.76 -13.00
C PHE A 295 23.06 -30.12 -12.89
N ARG A 296 23.88 -30.35 -11.85
CA ARG A 296 24.59 -31.62 -11.65
C ARG A 296 23.66 -32.81 -11.33
N LYS A 297 22.54 -32.54 -10.66
CA LYS A 297 21.52 -33.55 -10.32
C LYS A 297 20.61 -33.90 -11.51
N ARG A 298 20.49 -32.99 -12.48
CA ARG A 298 19.72 -33.20 -13.72
C ARG A 298 20.52 -33.99 -14.75
N SER A 299 21.82 -33.71 -14.90
CA SER A 299 22.69 -34.44 -15.83
C SER A 299 22.92 -35.91 -15.43
N GLN A 300 23.09 -36.21 -14.14
CA GLN A 300 23.18 -37.62 -13.66
C GLN A 300 21.89 -38.42 -13.87
N LYS A 301 20.71 -37.78 -13.76
CA LYS A 301 19.42 -38.45 -14.02
C LYS A 301 19.15 -38.70 -15.50
N GLN A 302 19.66 -37.87 -16.40
CA GLN A 302 19.62 -38.14 -17.84
C GLN A 302 20.57 -39.28 -18.23
N TYR A 303 21.80 -39.28 -17.71
CA TYR A 303 22.79 -40.32 -18.01
C TYR A 303 22.37 -41.74 -17.56
N LEU A 304 21.60 -41.85 -16.47
CA LEU A 304 21.04 -43.13 -16.00
C LEU A 304 19.80 -43.59 -16.77
N ARG A 305 19.13 -42.70 -17.53
CA ARG A 305 17.98 -43.04 -18.38
C ARG A 305 18.37 -43.41 -19.81
N GLU A 306 19.56 -43.03 -20.27
CA GLU A 306 20.10 -43.40 -21.59
C GLU A 306 20.89 -44.72 -21.58
N LYS A 307 21.05 -45.35 -20.40
CA LYS A 307 21.79 -46.62 -20.21
C LYS A 307 20.92 -47.81 -19.79
N ILE A 308 19.59 -47.68 -19.88
CA ILE A 308 18.60 -48.77 -19.79
C ILE A 308 17.92 -48.85 -21.14
#